data_AF-A0A0C3EFC7-F1
#
_entry.id   AF-A0A0C3EFC7-F1
#
_cell.length_a   1.000
_cell.length_b   1.000
_cell.length_c   1.000
_cell.angle_alpha   90.00
_cell.angle_beta   90.00
_cell.angle_gamma   90.00
#
_symmetry.space_group_name_H-M   'P 1'
#
loop_
_entity.id
_entity.type
_entity.pdbx_description
1 polymer ?
#
loop_
_entity_poly.entity_id
_entity_poly.type
_entity_poly.pdbx_seq_one_letter_code
_entity_poly.pdbx_strand_id
1 'polypeptide(L)'
;MTMLIVAHFSDKMKLRSPFIVGLQAIALVGYAIELSNASAGVKYFGTFLCLIGVFGAFPSVISWLANNLEGKRKRAIGLALQNSVAVVSGIIASNIYQAKDEPRYIPGHAISLGILAVGFLATLSTALAYMRIIRNMNAVVEGEKDARRRPTL
;
A
#
# COMPACT_ATOMS: atom_id res chain seq x y z
N MET A 1 6.23 6.60 15.71
CA MET A 1 6.31 8.01 15.27
C MET A 1 6.05 8.18 13.77
N THR A 2 6.63 7.35 12.89
CA THR A 2 6.38 7.37 11.43
C THR A 2 4.89 7.26 11.06
N MET A 3 4.14 6.38 11.72
CA MET A 3 2.69 6.24 11.51
C MET A 3 1.90 7.54 11.73
N LEU A 4 2.26 8.31 12.77
CA LEU A 4 1.55 9.54 13.14
C LEU A 4 1.82 10.66 12.14
N ILE A 5 3.05 10.74 11.61
CA ILE A 5 3.44 11.72 10.60
C ILE A 5 2.70 11.44 9.29
N VAL A 6 2.71 10.18 8.84
CA VAL A 6 1.98 9.77 7.63
C VAL A 6 0.48 10.02 7.78
N ALA A 7 -0.11 9.68 8.92
CA ALA A 7 -1.52 9.91 9.18
C ALA A 7 -1.86 11.42 9.12
N HIS A 8 -1.04 12.27 9.76
CA HIS A 8 -1.26 13.73 9.75
C HIS A 8 -1.18 14.33 8.33
N PHE A 9 -0.18 13.93 7.54
CA PHE A 9 -0.03 14.43 6.18
C PHE A 9 -1.08 13.83 5.23
N SER A 10 -1.44 12.56 5.41
CA SER A 10 -2.47 11.90 4.61
C SER A 10 -3.87 12.48 4.86
N ASP A 11 -4.18 12.88 6.08
CA ASP A 11 -5.47 13.50 6.40
C ASP A 11 -5.54 14.96 5.91
N LYS A 12 -4.41 15.69 5.88
CA LYS A 12 -4.37 17.04 5.28
C LYS A 12 -4.58 17.05 3.77
N MET A 13 -4.10 16.04 3.04
CA MET A 13 -4.18 16.02 1.57
C MET A 13 -5.45 15.36 1.01
N LYS A 14 -6.33 14.79 1.85
CA LYS A 14 -7.58 14.08 1.46
C LYS A 14 -7.43 12.96 0.40
N LEU A 15 -6.20 12.65 -0.01
CA LEU A 15 -5.83 11.63 -0.99
C LEU A 15 -4.95 10.62 -0.26
N ARG A 16 -5.55 9.49 0.16
CA ARG A 16 -4.86 8.45 0.94
C ARG A 16 -4.03 7.50 0.08
N SER A 17 -4.44 7.26 -1.17
CA SER A 17 -3.82 6.28 -2.06
C SER A 17 -2.37 6.60 -2.49
N PRO A 18 -1.95 7.86 -2.75
CA PRO A 18 -0.57 8.14 -3.16
C PRO A 18 0.46 7.86 -2.06
N PHE A 19 0.09 8.11 -0.79
CA PHE A 19 0.96 7.83 0.34
C PHE A 19 1.17 6.33 0.56
N ILE A 20 0.11 5.53 0.41
CA ILE A 20 0.20 4.07 0.54
C ILE A 20 1.16 3.53 -0.53
N VAL A 21 0.99 3.96 -1.79
CA VAL A 21 1.86 3.56 -2.90
C VAL A 21 3.30 3.98 -2.65
N GLY A 22 3.55 5.23 -2.20
CA GLY A 22 4.89 5.71 -1.90
C GLY A 22 5.57 4.92 -0.77
N LEU A 23 4.85 4.61 0.31
CA LEU A 23 5.38 3.85 1.45
C LEU A 23 5.65 2.38 1.08
N GLN A 24 4.78 1.77 0.28
CA GLN A 24 5.02 0.43 -0.25
C GLN A 24 6.23 0.40 -1.21
N ALA A 25 6.43 1.45 -2.02
CA ALA A 25 7.61 1.57 -2.86
C ALA A 25 8.91 1.66 -2.02
N ILE A 26 8.89 2.42 -0.92
CA ILE A 26 10.02 2.48 0.03
C ILE A 26 10.31 1.09 0.61
N ALA A 27 9.28 0.34 1.00
CA ALA A 27 9.45 -1.02 1.50
C ALA A 27 9.99 -1.99 0.42
N LEU A 28 9.58 -1.84 -0.85
CA LEU A 28 10.12 -2.63 -1.96
C LEU A 28 11.61 -2.38 -2.17
N VAL A 29 12.05 -1.12 -2.08
CA VAL A 29 13.47 -0.77 -2.14
C VAL A 29 14.23 -1.38 -0.96
N GLY A 30 13.68 -1.33 0.25
CA GLY A 30 14.27 -1.97 1.43
C GLY A 30 14.50 -3.47 1.23
N TYR A 31 13.49 -4.22 0.78
CA TYR A 31 13.63 -5.65 0.53
C TYR A 31 14.56 -5.98 -0.66
N ALA A 32 14.62 -5.11 -1.67
CA ALA A 32 15.59 -5.26 -2.77
C ALA A 32 17.03 -5.11 -2.26
N ILE A 33 17.28 -4.19 -1.31
CA ILE A 33 18.58 -4.03 -0.65
C ILE A 33 18.94 -5.27 0.16
N GLU A 34 18.01 -5.83 0.95
CA GLU A 34 18.25 -7.05 1.73
C GLU A 34 18.63 -8.26 0.87
N LEU A 35 17.99 -8.38 -0.30
CA LEU A 35 18.25 -9.45 -1.26
C LEU A 35 19.63 -9.30 -1.93
N SER A 36 20.11 -8.06 -2.09
CA SER A 36 21.38 -7.74 -2.73
C SER A 36 22.59 -8.26 -1.91
N ASN A 37 23.74 -8.37 -2.58
CA ASN A 37 25.00 -8.73 -1.92
C ASN A 37 25.70 -7.50 -1.31
N ALA A 38 24.96 -6.66 -0.57
CA ALA A 38 25.50 -5.46 0.04
C ALA A 38 26.15 -5.74 1.41
N SER A 39 26.95 -4.79 1.89
CA SER A 39 27.59 -4.86 3.21
C SER A 39 26.54 -4.79 4.34
N ALA A 40 26.92 -5.25 5.52
CA ALA A 40 26.03 -5.30 6.69
C ALA A 40 25.39 -3.93 7.02
N GLY A 41 26.14 -2.83 6.88
CA GLY A 41 25.61 -1.48 7.11
C GLY A 41 24.52 -1.07 6.13
N VAL A 42 24.64 -1.46 4.86
CA VAL A 42 23.64 -1.18 3.83
C VAL A 42 22.39 -2.03 4.04
N LYS A 43 22.55 -3.29 4.43
CA LYS A 43 21.42 -4.16 4.81
C LYS A 43 20.67 -3.60 6.00
N TYR A 44 21.39 -3.17 7.05
CA TYR A 44 20.79 -2.53 8.21
C TYR A 44 19.94 -1.30 7.83
N PHE A 45 20.43 -0.46 6.92
CA PHE A 45 19.65 0.64 6.34
C PHE A 45 18.41 0.14 5.57
N GLY A 46 18.56 -0.92 4.75
CA GLY A 46 17.46 -1.60 4.07
C GLY A 46 16.35 -2.05 5.05
N THR A 47 16.73 -2.61 6.20
CA THR A 47 15.79 -3.00 7.25
C THR A 47 14.97 -1.80 7.76
N PHE A 48 15.59 -0.63 7.98
CA PHE A 48 14.84 0.57 8.37
C PHE A 48 13.85 1.02 7.30
N LEU A 49 14.24 0.98 6.02
CA LEU A 49 13.32 1.31 4.93
C LEU A 49 12.11 0.36 4.90
N CYS A 50 12.34 -0.94 5.10
CA CYS A 50 11.26 -1.92 5.26
C CYS A 50 10.33 -1.54 6.41
N LEU A 51 10.88 -1.25 7.60
CA LEU A 51 10.10 -0.87 8.78
C LEU A 51 9.27 0.40 8.53
N ILE A 52 9.87 1.45 7.95
CA ILE A 52 9.20 2.71 7.66
C ILE A 52 8.04 2.49 6.69
N GLY A 53 8.29 1.78 5.58
CA GLY A 53 7.28 1.55 4.55
C GLY A 53 6.13 0.67 5.02
N VAL A 54 6.43 -0.47 5.65
CA VAL A 54 5.41 -1.43 6.10
C VAL A 54 4.56 -0.84 7.22
N PHE A 55 5.18 -0.32 8.28
CA PHE A 55 4.44 0.24 9.40
C PHE A 55 3.75 1.56 9.05
N GLY A 56 4.34 2.37 8.17
CA GLY A 56 3.70 3.60 7.69
C GLY A 56 2.45 3.33 6.85
N ALA A 57 2.48 2.32 5.98
CA ALA A 57 1.36 2.02 5.07
C ALA A 57 0.21 1.29 5.76
N PHE A 58 0.49 0.48 6.79
CA PHE A 58 -0.48 -0.41 7.43
C PHE A 58 -1.79 0.28 7.89
N PRO A 59 -1.78 1.35 8.72
CA PRO A 59 -3.01 2.00 9.16
C PRO A 59 -3.78 2.68 8.01
N SER A 60 -3.04 3.17 7.00
CA SER A 60 -3.61 3.82 5.83
C SER A 60 -4.37 2.84 4.95
N VAL A 61 -3.85 1.62 4.76
CA VAL A 61 -4.54 0.56 3.99
C VAL A 61 -5.85 0.16 4.66
N ILE A 62 -5.84 -0.08 5.96
CA ILE A 62 -7.04 -0.45 6.74
C ILE A 62 -8.11 0.64 6.61
N SER A 63 -7.69 1.90 6.82
CA SER A 63 -8.58 3.06 6.73
C SER A 63 -9.12 3.27 5.32
N TRP A 64 -8.33 2.94 4.29
CA TRP A 64 -8.75 3.03 2.90
C TRP A 64 -9.77 1.95 2.55
N LEU A 65 -9.53 0.68 2.91
CA LEU A 65 -10.50 -0.42 2.73
C LEU A 65 -11.85 -0.08 3.39
N ALA A 66 -11.79 0.40 4.63
CA ALA A 66 -12.94 0.83 5.40
C ALA A 66 -13.78 1.93 4.74
N ASN A 67 -13.16 2.80 3.94
CA ASN A 67 -13.83 3.88 3.23
C ASN A 67 -14.36 3.46 1.85
N ASN A 68 -13.80 2.41 1.25
CA ASN A 68 -14.24 1.89 -0.04
C ASN A 68 -15.41 0.90 0.07
N LEU A 69 -15.71 0.40 1.28
CA LEU A 69 -16.82 -0.51 1.53
C LEU A 69 -18.05 0.26 2.01
N GLU A 70 -19.12 0.23 1.20
CA GLU A 70 -20.39 0.86 1.55
C GLU A 70 -21.21 -0.01 2.51
N GLY A 71 -21.71 0.59 3.59
CA GLY A 71 -22.58 -0.06 4.57
C GLY A 71 -21.83 -0.78 5.71
N LYS A 72 -22.38 -0.66 6.92
CA LYS A 72 -21.75 -1.16 8.16
C LYS A 72 -21.41 -2.65 8.10
N ARG A 73 -22.31 -3.48 7.56
CA ARG A 73 -22.12 -4.93 7.46
C ARG A 73 -20.98 -5.31 6.51
N LYS A 74 -20.93 -4.72 5.31
CA LYS A 74 -19.88 -5.01 4.32
C LYS A 74 -18.52 -4.56 4.83
N ARG A 75 -18.45 -3.38 5.46
CA ARG A 75 -17.22 -2.87 6.09
C ARG A 75 -16.71 -3.80 7.20
N ALA A 76 -17.58 -4.25 8.10
CA ALA A 76 -17.17 -5.16 9.18
C ALA A 76 -16.62 -6.49 8.62
N ILE A 77 -17.31 -7.09 7.65
CA ILE A 77 -16.87 -8.33 7.01
C ILE A 77 -15.54 -8.13 6.28
N GLY A 78 -15.38 -7.04 5.52
CA GLY A 78 -14.15 -6.77 4.78
C GLY A 78 -12.94 -6.56 5.67
N LEU A 79 -13.10 -5.84 6.78
CA LEU A 79 -12.03 -5.65 7.77
C LEU A 79 -11.68 -6.97 8.48
N ALA A 80 -12.68 -7.79 8.81
CA ALA A 80 -12.45 -9.10 9.40
C ALA A 80 -11.66 -10.01 8.45
N LEU A 81 -12.04 -10.07 7.17
CA LEU A 81 -11.32 -10.83 6.14
C LEU A 81 -9.88 -10.36 5.98
N GLN A 82 -9.65 -9.05 5.92
CA GLN A 82 -8.28 -8.51 5.84
C GLN A 82 -7.44 -8.91 7.05
N ASN A 83 -8.03 -8.88 8.26
CA ASN A 83 -7.32 -9.29 9.47
C ASN A 83 -7.04 -10.80 9.50
N SER A 84 -7.96 -11.63 9.01
CA SER A 84 -7.74 -13.09 8.90
C SER A 84 -6.54 -13.41 8.00
N VAL A 85 -6.41 -12.72 6.87
CA VAL A 85 -5.25 -12.87 5.98
C VAL A 85 -3.95 -12.45 6.68
N ALA A 86 -3.99 -11.39 7.50
CA ALA A 86 -2.82 -10.93 8.26
C ALA A 86 -2.34 -12.01 9.24
N VAL A 87 -3.24 -12.70 9.95
CA VAL A 87 -2.88 -13.80 10.86
C VAL A 87 -2.23 -14.97 10.10
N VAL A 88 -2.80 -15.38 8.96
CA VAL A 88 -2.23 -16.43 8.12
C VAL A 88 -0.83 -16.05 7.62
N SER A 89 -0.64 -14.79 7.24
CA SER A 89 0.68 -14.30 6.81
C SER A 89 1.75 -14.42 7.90
N GLY A 90 1.37 -14.29 9.17
CA GLY A 90 2.27 -14.49 10.31
C GLY A 90 2.80 -15.92 10.42
N ILE A 91 1.94 -16.92 10.13
CA ILE A 91 2.34 -18.34 10.10
C ILE A 91 3.33 -18.60 8.95
N ILE A 92 3.09 -17.98 7.79
CA ILE A 92 4.01 -18.12 6.65
C ILE A 92 5.35 -17.45 6.99
N ALA A 93 5.32 -16.21 7.50
CA ALA A 93 6.50 -15.42 7.82
C ALA A 93 7.44 -16.11 8.84
N SER A 94 6.90 -16.88 9.79
CA SER A 94 7.71 -17.62 10.74
C SER A 94 8.41 -18.86 10.16
N ASN A 95 8.00 -19.33 8.98
CA ASN A 95 8.52 -20.57 8.36
C ASN A 95 9.38 -20.34 7.10
N ILE A 96 9.41 -19.12 6.55
CA ILE A 96 10.15 -18.80 5.32
C ILE A 96 11.65 -18.55 5.54
N TYR A 97 12.09 -18.31 6.78
CA TYR A 97 13.51 -18.14 7.13
C TYR A 97 14.03 -19.45 7.74
N GLN A 98 14.73 -20.26 6.95
CA GLN A 98 15.26 -21.56 7.38
C GLN A 98 16.77 -21.50 7.56
N ALA A 99 17.31 -22.20 8.56
CA ALA A 99 18.74 -22.24 8.87
C ALA A 99 19.61 -22.74 7.70
N LYS A 100 19.05 -23.59 6.81
CA LYS A 100 19.74 -24.08 5.61
C LYS A 100 20.06 -22.98 4.58
N ASP A 101 19.34 -21.85 4.65
CA ASP A 101 19.49 -20.72 3.73
C ASP A 101 20.45 -19.65 4.28
N GLU A 102 21.11 -19.93 5.40
CA GLU A 102 22.15 -19.09 5.97
C GLU A 102 23.33 -18.87 5.01
N PRO A 103 24.03 -17.72 5.10
CA PRO A 103 23.79 -16.58 5.99
C PRO A 103 22.89 -15.50 5.36
N ARG A 104 22.41 -15.72 4.13
CA ARG A 104 21.75 -14.68 3.33
C ARG A 104 20.23 -14.77 3.27
N TYR A 105 19.65 -15.91 3.62
CA TYR A 105 18.20 -16.18 3.63
C TYR A 105 17.46 -15.67 2.39
N ILE A 106 18.07 -15.87 1.20
CA ILE A 106 17.57 -15.36 -0.09
C ILE A 106 16.10 -15.75 -0.33
N PRO A 107 15.66 -17.00 -0.08
CA PRO A 107 14.26 -17.38 -0.28
C PRO A 107 13.28 -16.58 0.59
N GLY A 108 13.61 -16.34 1.86
CA GLY A 108 12.75 -15.59 2.78
C GLY A 108 12.57 -14.14 2.35
N HIS A 109 13.66 -13.47 1.95
CA HIS A 109 13.61 -12.11 1.42
C HIS A 109 12.88 -12.05 0.07
N ALA A 110 13.09 -13.03 -0.83
CA ALA A 110 12.44 -13.07 -2.13
C ALA A 110 10.91 -13.28 -2.04
N ILE A 111 10.46 -14.20 -1.17
CA ILE A 111 9.02 -14.42 -0.92
C ILE A 111 8.38 -13.15 -0.36
N SER A 112 9.02 -12.53 0.62
CA SER A 112 8.54 -11.30 1.25
C SER A 112 8.45 -10.15 0.24
N LEU A 113 9.47 -9.99 -0.61
CA LEU A 113 9.49 -9.02 -1.71
C LEU A 113 8.37 -9.30 -2.72
N GLY A 114 8.16 -10.57 -3.09
CA GLY A 114 7.13 -10.99 -4.04
C GLY A 114 5.72 -10.67 -3.54
N ILE A 115 5.39 -11.02 -2.30
CA ILE A 115 4.10 -10.71 -1.69
C ILE A 115 3.89 -9.19 -1.61
N LEU A 116 4.93 -8.45 -1.22
CA LEU A 116 4.88 -6.99 -1.16
C LEU A 116 4.66 -6.37 -2.55
N ALA A 117 5.30 -6.90 -3.59
CA ALA A 117 5.15 -6.44 -4.97
C ALA A 117 3.73 -6.67 -5.49
N VAL A 118 3.13 -7.83 -5.22
CA VAL A 118 1.72 -8.10 -5.55
C VAL A 118 0.80 -7.11 -4.83
N GLY A 119 1.03 -6.86 -3.54
CA GLY A 119 0.28 -5.87 -2.77
C GLY A 119 0.42 -4.44 -3.30
N PHE A 120 1.63 -4.06 -3.74
CA PHE A 120 1.90 -2.78 -4.38
C PHE A 120 1.15 -2.63 -5.70
N LEU A 121 1.18 -3.65 -6.58
CA LEU A 121 0.46 -3.64 -7.85
C LEU A 121 -1.06 -3.60 -7.66
N ALA A 122 -1.60 -4.32 -6.67
CA ALA A 122 -3.03 -4.27 -6.33
C ALA A 122 -3.44 -2.86 -5.83
N THR A 123 -2.59 -2.24 -5.00
CA THR A 123 -2.83 -0.88 -4.50
C THR A 123 -2.74 0.14 -5.62
N LEU A 124 -1.73 0.03 -6.49
CA LEU A 124 -1.49 0.92 -7.62
C LEU A 124 -2.63 0.84 -8.64
N SER A 125 -3.05 -0.37 -9.03
CA SER A 125 -4.16 -0.58 -9.97
C SER A 125 -5.47 0.02 -9.43
N THR A 126 -5.76 -0.21 -8.14
CA THR A 126 -6.93 0.36 -7.48
C THR A 126 -6.85 1.89 -7.43
N ALA A 127 -5.69 2.46 -7.07
CA ALA A 127 -5.48 3.91 -7.03
C ALA A 127 -5.65 4.55 -8.43
N LEU A 128 -5.11 3.92 -9.47
CA LEU A 128 -5.27 4.38 -10.86
C LEU A 128 -6.73 4.29 -11.32
N ALA A 129 -7.45 3.23 -10.95
CA ALA A 129 -8.88 3.10 -11.25
C ALA A 129 -9.69 4.24 -10.61
N TYR A 130 -9.46 4.55 -9.33
CA TYR A 130 -10.10 5.69 -8.66
C TYR A 130 -9.78 7.02 -9.36
N MET A 131 -8.51 7.26 -9.71
CA MET A 131 -8.12 8.48 -10.42
C MET A 131 -8.78 8.59 -11.80
N ARG A 132 -8.93 7.48 -12.54
CA ARG A 132 -9.63 7.47 -13.82
C ARG A 132 -11.12 7.78 -13.66
N ILE A 133 -11.79 7.20 -12.67
CA ILE A 133 -13.21 7.46 -12.39
C ILE A 133 -13.44 8.94 -12.04
N ILE A 134 -12.60 9.50 -11.16
CA ILE A 134 -12.70 10.91 -10.77
C ILE A 134 -12.47 11.84 -11.97
N ARG A 135 -11.47 11.54 -12.82
CA ARG A 135 -11.22 12.32 -14.05
C ARG A 135 -12.41 12.28 -15.01
N ASN A 136 -12.99 11.11 -15.23
CA ASN A 136 -14.16 10.96 -16.11
C ASN A 136 -15.37 11.73 -15.57
N MET A 137 -15.62 11.64 -14.26
CA MET A 137 -16.73 12.36 -13.62
C MET A 137 -16.55 13.87 -13.68
N ASN A 138 -15.33 14.37 -13.47
CA ASN A 138 -15.04 15.79 -13.61
C ASN A 138 -15.23 16.29 -15.06
N ALA A 139 -14.83 15.51 -16.06
CA ALA A 139 -15.03 15.86 -17.46
C ALA A 139 -16.51 15.95 -17.86
N VAL A 140 -17.35 15.05 -17.33
CA VAL A 140 -18.82 15.10 -17.54
C VAL A 140 -19.41 16.36 -16.90
N VAL A 141 -19.03 16.67 -15.65
CA VAL A 141 -19.51 17.86 -14.94
C VAL A 141 -19.08 19.15 -15.64
N GLU A 142 -17.86 19.19 -16.19
CA GLU A 142 -17.36 20.34 -16.94
C GLU A 142 -18.10 20.51 -18.27
N GLY A 143 -18.36 19.41 -18.99
CA GLY A 143 -19.20 19.39 -20.19
C GLY A 143 -20.64 19.87 -19.93
N GLU A 144 -21.26 19.47 -18.81
CA GLU A 144 -22.59 19.96 -18.42
C GLU A 144 -22.61 21.47 -18.08
N LYS A 145 -21.53 21.98 -17.47
CA LYS A 145 -21.40 23.42 -17.15
C LYS A 145 -21.25 24.23 -18.43
N ASP A 146 -20.47 23.75 -19.39
CA ASP A 146 -20.30 24.40 -20.69
C ASP A 146 -21.57 24.34 -21.54
N ALA A 147 -22.32 23.23 -21.50
CA ALA A 147 -23.62 23.11 -22.15
C ALA A 147 -24.65 24.10 -21.56
N ARG A 148 -24.67 24.30 -20.23
CA ARG A 148 -25.53 25.30 -19.58
C ARG A 148 -25.14 26.75 -19.84
N ARG A 149 -23.89 27.03 -20.21
CA ARG A 149 -23.39 28.38 -20.51
C ARG A 149 -23.63 28.82 -21.95
N ARG A 150 -23.98 27.90 -22.85
CA ARG A 150 -24.34 28.25 -24.23
C ARG A 150 -25.78 28.80 -24.21
N PRO A 151 -26.02 30.08 -24.59
CA PRO A 151 -27.37 30.57 -24.75
C PRO A 151 -28.02 29.76 -25.88
N THR A 152 -29.16 29.14 -25.57
CA THR A 152 -30.05 28.58 -26.59
C THR A 152 -30.51 29.73 -27.49
N LEU A 153 -29.99 29.76 -28.71
CA LEU A 153 -30.54 30.58 -29.81
C LEU A 153 -31.90 30.02 -30.22
#